data_AF-A0A2N5A6A1-F1
#
_entry.id   AF-A0A2N5A6A1-F1
#
_cell.length_a   1.000
_cell.length_b   1.000
_cell.length_c   1.000
_cell.angle_alpha   90.00
_cell.angle_beta   90.00
_cell.angle_gamma   90.00
#
_symmetry.space_group_name_H-M   'P 1'
#
loop_
_entity.id
_entity.type
_entity.pdbx_description
1 polymer ?
#
loop_
_entity_poly.entity_id
_entity_poly.type
_entity_poly.pdbx_seq_one_letter_code
_entity_poly.pdbx_strand_id
1 'polypeptide(L)'
;MIIPAFSHGLYGRLRQLAAADWQHYVAHPFVQQLAEGTLAESAFRRYLTQDYLFLIHFARSYALLVSKLRTLPEMRAAAASMNAILNELPLHVGYCAQWGISEQEMATQPEAPETINYTRYVLDIGHSGDALDLLVALMPCVAGYAEIGLGLLQHPATRLDDNPYASWI
;
A
#
# COMPACT_ATOMS: atom_id res chain seq x y z
N MET A 1 -1.64 8.02 -20.34
CA MET A 1 -1.12 7.55 -19.05
C MET A 1 -0.88 8.77 -18.18
N ILE A 2 -1.59 8.91 -17.06
CA ILE A 2 -1.36 10.01 -16.12
C ILE A 2 -0.16 9.59 -15.28
N ILE A 3 1.00 10.21 -15.50
CA ILE A 3 2.14 10.06 -14.60
C ILE A 3 1.79 10.91 -13.35
N PRO A 4 1.79 10.34 -12.14
CA PRO A 4 1.51 11.12 -10.93
C PRO A 4 2.49 12.30 -10.85
N ALA A 5 1.97 13.50 -10.60
CA ALA A 5 2.81 14.68 -10.45
C ALA A 5 3.53 14.65 -9.08
N PHE A 6 4.60 13.85 -8.97
CA PHE A 6 5.38 13.69 -7.75
C PHE A 6 6.11 14.98 -7.30
N SER A 7 6.24 15.97 -8.19
CA SER A 7 7.03 17.18 -7.93
C SER A 7 6.19 18.47 -7.83
N HIS A 8 4.87 18.41 -8.06
CA HIS A 8 4.00 19.59 -8.08
C HIS A 8 2.73 19.37 -7.25
N GLY A 9 1.99 20.46 -6.99
CA GLY A 9 0.77 20.41 -6.19
C GLY A 9 1.03 20.16 -4.70
N LEU A 10 -0.04 19.86 -3.94
CA LEU A 10 0.06 19.59 -2.51
C LEU A 10 0.91 18.35 -2.22
N TYR A 11 0.64 17.25 -2.93
CA TYR A 11 1.37 16.00 -2.76
C TYR A 11 2.87 16.16 -3.00
N GLY A 12 3.27 16.77 -4.13
CA GLY A 12 4.69 16.92 -4.45
C GLY A 12 5.45 17.73 -3.39
N ARG A 13 4.82 18.75 -2.80
CA ARG A 13 5.41 19.49 -1.67
C ARG A 13 5.54 18.63 -0.41
N LEU A 14 4.49 17.89 -0.04
CA LEU A 14 4.53 16.99 1.13
C LEU A 14 5.59 15.88 0.97
N ARG A 15 5.67 15.29 -0.23
CA ARG A 15 6.70 14.31 -0.60
C ARG A 15 8.11 14.90 -0.47
N GLN A 16 8.34 16.11 -0.96
CA GLN A 16 9.64 16.79 -0.83
C GLN A 16 10.00 17.06 0.63
N LEU A 17 9.01 17.45 1.46
CA LEU A 17 9.22 17.69 2.89
C LEU A 17 9.55 16.41 3.67
N ALA A 18 9.03 15.25 3.25
CA ALA A 18 9.42 13.96 3.80
C ALA A 18 10.86 13.54 3.43
N ALA A 19 11.48 14.23 2.46
CA ALA A 19 12.91 14.17 2.15
C ALA A 19 13.51 12.75 2.15
N ALA A 20 14.44 12.48 3.08
CA ALA A 20 15.17 11.22 3.15
C ALA A 20 14.26 10.03 3.52
N ASP A 21 13.25 10.24 4.36
CA ASP A 21 12.33 9.18 4.76
C ASP A 21 11.53 8.66 3.57
N TRP A 22 11.11 9.57 2.68
CA TRP A 22 10.45 9.18 1.45
C TRP A 22 11.37 8.34 0.55
N GLN A 23 12.63 8.75 0.38
CA GLN A 23 13.59 8.02 -0.44
C GLN A 23 13.90 6.63 0.15
N HIS A 24 14.08 6.51 1.46
CA HIS A 24 14.27 5.22 2.12
C HIS A 24 13.07 4.29 1.97
N TYR A 25 11.86 4.85 1.97
CA TYR A 25 10.63 4.09 1.75
C TYR A 25 10.54 3.57 0.30
N VAL A 26 10.60 4.45 -0.70
CA VAL A 26 10.38 4.05 -2.11
C VAL A 26 11.56 3.30 -2.73
N ALA A 27 12.75 3.37 -2.14
CA ALA A 27 13.94 2.65 -2.59
C ALA A 27 14.43 1.63 -1.55
N HIS A 28 13.55 1.16 -0.66
CA HIS A 28 13.91 0.20 0.39
C HIS A 28 14.56 -1.08 -0.19
N PRO A 29 15.57 -1.70 0.46
CA PRO A 29 16.19 -2.93 -0.03
C PRO A 29 15.20 -4.06 -0.34
N PHE A 30 14.07 -4.12 0.36
CA PHE A 30 12.97 -5.05 0.06
C PHE A 30 12.48 -4.92 -1.38
N VAL A 31 12.18 -3.69 -1.85
CA VAL A 31 11.64 -3.47 -3.20
C VAL A 31 12.71 -3.68 -4.27
N GLN A 32 13.98 -3.38 -3.95
CA GLN A 32 15.11 -3.65 -4.85
C GLN A 32 15.33 -5.15 -5.05
N GLN A 33 15.37 -5.92 -3.97
CA GLN A 33 15.50 -7.38 -4.04
C GLN A 33 14.29 -8.04 -4.69
N LEU A 34 13.09 -7.47 -4.51
CA LEU A 34 11.89 -7.92 -5.19
C LEU A 34 12.02 -7.73 -6.72
N ALA A 35 12.50 -6.56 -7.15
CA ALA A 35 12.74 -6.25 -8.56
C ALA A 35 13.80 -7.16 -9.20
N GLU A 36 14.85 -7.50 -8.46
CA GLU A 36 15.92 -8.39 -8.92
C GLU A 36 15.56 -9.90 -8.86
N GLY A 37 14.43 -10.23 -8.22
CA GLY A 37 14.01 -11.62 -7.98
C GLY A 37 14.88 -12.34 -6.94
N THR A 38 15.54 -11.60 -6.06
CA THR A 38 16.50 -12.12 -5.06
C THR A 38 15.96 -12.06 -3.63
N LEU A 39 14.80 -11.44 -3.41
CA LEU A 39 14.16 -11.34 -2.11
C LEU A 39 13.94 -12.73 -1.51
N ALA A 40 14.23 -12.89 -0.22
CA ALA A 40 13.97 -14.15 0.46
C ALA A 40 12.46 -14.41 0.52
N GLU A 41 12.02 -15.62 0.13
CA GLU A 41 10.60 -16.01 0.17
C GLU A 41 9.97 -15.79 1.55
N SER A 42 10.71 -16.08 2.63
CA SER A 42 10.22 -15.86 3.99
C SER A 42 9.89 -14.39 4.29
N ALA A 43 10.64 -13.45 3.69
CA ALA A 43 10.38 -12.02 3.82
C ALA A 43 9.12 -11.64 3.05
N PHE A 44 8.96 -12.13 1.82
CA PHE A 44 7.78 -11.88 0.99
C PHE A 44 6.50 -12.49 1.60
N ARG A 45 6.59 -13.72 2.12
CA ARG A 45 5.50 -14.39 2.84
C ARG A 45 5.07 -13.59 4.08
N ARG A 46 6.02 -13.15 4.90
CA ARG A 46 5.73 -12.29 6.07
C ARG A 46 5.07 -10.98 5.63
N TYR A 47 5.59 -10.35 4.58
CA TYR A 47 5.04 -9.13 4.02
C TYR A 47 3.58 -9.32 3.60
N LEU A 48 3.25 -10.27 2.71
CA LEU A 48 1.88 -10.47 2.23
C LEU A 48 0.89 -10.83 3.33
N THR A 49 1.33 -11.60 4.33
CA THR A 49 0.49 -11.95 5.48
C THR A 49 0.14 -10.72 6.32
N GLN A 50 1.11 -9.84 6.55
CA GLN A 50 0.89 -8.60 7.29
C GLN A 50 0.16 -7.54 6.45
N ASP A 51 0.43 -7.50 5.16
CA ASP A 51 -0.21 -6.59 4.22
C ASP A 51 -1.70 -6.92 4.04
N TYR A 52 -2.09 -8.20 4.09
CA TYR A 52 -3.50 -8.60 4.17
C TYR A 52 -4.22 -7.97 5.37
N LEU A 53 -3.62 -8.04 6.57
CA LEU A 53 -4.17 -7.42 7.78
C LEU A 53 -4.21 -5.89 7.65
N PHE A 54 -3.15 -5.30 7.09
CA PHE A 54 -3.07 -3.87 6.79
C PHE A 54 -4.21 -3.43 5.87
N LEU A 55 -4.44 -4.13 4.75
CA LEU A 55 -5.44 -3.77 3.74
C LEU A 55 -6.86 -3.83 4.29
N ILE A 56 -7.16 -4.71 5.25
CA ILE A 56 -8.45 -4.70 5.97
C ILE A 56 -8.65 -3.37 6.70
N HIS A 57 -7.63 -2.88 7.41
CA HIS A 57 -7.69 -1.59 8.09
C HIS A 57 -7.65 -0.41 7.14
N PHE A 58 -6.93 -0.54 6.02
CA PHE A 58 -6.88 0.48 4.98
C PHE A 58 -8.25 0.64 4.30
N ALA A 59 -8.95 -0.46 4.00
CA ALA A 59 -10.32 -0.44 3.50
C ALA A 59 -11.29 0.22 4.50
N ARG A 60 -11.17 -0.09 5.81
CA ARG A 60 -11.95 0.59 6.86
C ARG A 60 -11.69 2.10 6.91
N SER A 61 -10.45 2.52 6.68
CA SER A 61 -10.07 3.93 6.63
C SER A 61 -10.71 4.64 5.43
N TYR A 62 -10.80 3.99 4.27
CA TYR A 62 -11.56 4.52 3.13
C TYR A 62 -13.08 4.57 3.37
N ALA A 63 -13.65 3.59 4.09
CA ALA A 63 -15.05 3.66 4.51
C ALA A 63 -15.31 4.88 5.43
N LEU A 64 -14.40 5.14 6.37
CA LEU A 64 -14.44 6.34 7.21
C LEU A 64 -14.33 7.61 6.35
N LEU A 65 -13.46 7.63 5.34
CA LEU A 65 -13.36 8.74 4.41
C LEU A 65 -14.68 9.00 3.67
N VAL A 66 -15.35 7.95 3.17
CA VAL A 66 -16.68 8.09 2.53
C VAL A 66 -17.66 8.83 3.44
N SER A 67 -17.69 8.51 4.73
CA SER A 67 -18.59 9.18 5.69
C SER A 67 -18.27 10.66 5.96
N LYS A 68 -17.05 11.12 5.64
CA LYS A 68 -16.57 12.48 5.91
C LYS A 68 -16.67 13.42 4.72
N LEU A 69 -16.79 12.87 3.51
CA LEU A 69 -16.87 13.65 2.28
C LEU A 69 -18.22 14.34 2.14
N ARG A 70 -18.27 15.44 1.37
CA ARG A 70 -19.46 16.30 1.29
C ARG A 70 -20.21 16.14 -0.02
N THR A 71 -19.55 15.70 -1.08
CA THR A 71 -20.15 15.59 -2.41
C THR A 71 -20.23 14.14 -2.86
N LEU A 72 -21.30 13.83 -3.60
CA LEU A 72 -21.51 12.49 -4.15
C LEU A 72 -20.36 12.04 -5.07
N PRO A 73 -19.77 12.89 -5.94
CA PRO A 73 -18.60 12.49 -6.73
C PRO A 73 -17.41 12.06 -5.88
N GLU A 74 -17.09 12.79 -4.81
CA GLU A 74 -15.99 12.43 -3.90
C GLU A 74 -16.28 11.12 -3.19
N MET A 75 -17.50 10.95 -2.65
CA MET A 75 -17.92 9.71 -1.98
C MET A 75 -17.79 8.50 -2.90
N ARG A 76 -18.18 8.64 -4.18
CA ARG A 76 -18.04 7.57 -5.18
C ARG A 76 -16.56 7.23 -5.45
N ALA A 77 -15.68 8.23 -5.50
CA ALA A 77 -14.25 8.00 -5.70
C ALA A 77 -13.60 7.27 -4.50
N ALA A 78 -13.94 7.67 -3.28
CA ALA A 78 -13.47 7.00 -2.06
C ALA A 78 -14.01 5.56 -1.94
N ALA A 79 -15.29 5.35 -2.26
CA ALA A 79 -15.89 4.01 -2.28
C ALA A 79 -15.27 3.11 -3.37
N ALA A 80 -14.95 3.66 -4.55
CA ALA A 80 -14.25 2.93 -5.59
C ALA A 80 -12.84 2.50 -5.13
N SER A 81 -12.13 3.36 -4.39
CA SER A 81 -10.81 3.04 -3.83
C SER A 81 -10.91 1.94 -2.76
N MET A 82 -11.90 2.02 -1.86
CA MET A 82 -12.21 0.95 -0.90
C MET A 82 -12.46 -0.39 -1.60
N ASN A 83 -13.27 -0.39 -2.66
CA ASN A 83 -13.57 -1.61 -3.42
C ASN A 83 -12.34 -2.15 -4.14
N ALA A 84 -11.48 -1.27 -4.67
CA ALA A 84 -10.21 -1.69 -5.28
C ALA A 84 -9.33 -2.44 -4.28
N ILE A 85 -9.19 -1.92 -3.06
CA ILE A 85 -8.44 -2.57 -1.96
C ILE A 85 -9.04 -3.94 -1.63
N LEU A 86 -10.35 -4.03 -1.48
CA LEU A 86 -11.02 -5.31 -1.17
C LEU A 86 -10.85 -6.34 -2.30
N ASN A 87 -10.85 -5.89 -3.54
CA ASN A 87 -10.65 -6.75 -4.71
C ASN A 87 -9.18 -7.11 -4.95
N GLU A 88 -8.24 -6.49 -4.24
CA GLU A 88 -6.81 -6.84 -4.25
C GLU A 88 -6.51 -8.02 -3.32
N LEU A 89 -7.20 -8.15 -2.18
CA LEU A 89 -7.00 -9.23 -1.19
C LEU A 89 -6.90 -10.66 -1.78
N PRO A 90 -7.69 -11.05 -2.80
CA PRO A 90 -7.56 -12.36 -3.42
C PRO A 90 -6.17 -12.64 -4.03
N LEU A 91 -5.43 -11.61 -4.45
CA LEU A 91 -4.05 -11.76 -4.93
C LEU A 91 -3.13 -12.23 -3.80
N HIS A 92 -3.18 -11.56 -2.64
CA HIS A 92 -2.40 -11.92 -1.46
C HIS A 92 -2.75 -13.32 -0.96
N VAL A 93 -4.05 -13.64 -0.90
CA VAL A 93 -4.52 -14.98 -0.53
C VAL A 93 -4.02 -16.03 -1.53
N GLY A 94 -4.04 -15.72 -2.83
CA GLY A 94 -3.55 -16.61 -3.88
C GLY A 94 -2.06 -16.95 -3.76
N TYR A 95 -1.23 -15.97 -3.40
CA TYR A 95 0.19 -16.22 -3.08
C TYR A 95 0.34 -17.08 -1.82
N CYS A 96 -0.32 -16.69 -0.74
CA CYS A 96 -0.20 -17.38 0.54
C CYS A 96 -0.69 -18.84 0.48
N ALA A 97 -1.71 -19.13 -0.34
CA ALA A 97 -2.21 -20.47 -0.59
C ALA A 97 -1.17 -21.39 -1.24
N GLN A 98 -0.25 -20.87 -2.06
CA GLN A 98 0.84 -21.65 -2.67
C GLN A 98 1.82 -22.19 -1.62
N TRP A 99 1.93 -21.51 -0.47
CA TRP A 99 2.72 -21.94 0.68
C TRP A 99 1.90 -22.69 1.74
N GLY A 100 0.67 -23.09 1.40
CA GLY A 100 -0.24 -23.81 2.28
C GLY A 100 -0.82 -22.96 3.42
N ILE A 101 -0.85 -21.64 3.28
CA ILE A 101 -1.48 -20.74 4.26
C ILE A 101 -2.88 -20.39 3.77
N SER A 102 -3.89 -20.73 4.55
CA SER A 102 -5.28 -20.34 4.29
C SER A 102 -5.53 -18.88 4.64
N GLU A 103 -6.56 -18.28 4.04
CA GLU A 103 -7.01 -16.93 4.40
C GLU A 103 -7.41 -16.83 5.88
N GLN A 104 -8.01 -17.89 6.44
CA GLN A 104 -8.34 -17.94 7.86
C GLN A 104 -7.09 -17.88 8.74
N GLU A 105 -6.02 -18.57 8.36
CA GLU A 105 -4.74 -18.49 9.07
C GLU A 105 -4.14 -17.10 8.96
N MET A 106 -4.19 -16.44 7.78
CA MET A 106 -3.76 -15.05 7.62
C MET A 106 -4.53 -14.10 8.53
N ALA A 107 -5.86 -14.22 8.56
CA ALA A 107 -6.76 -13.36 9.34
C ALA A 107 -6.60 -13.52 10.86
N THR A 108 -6.03 -14.63 11.32
CA THR A 108 -5.78 -14.92 12.74
C THR A 108 -4.33 -14.69 13.17
N GLN A 109 -3.46 -14.28 12.25
CA GLN A 109 -2.10 -13.89 12.61
C GLN A 109 -2.10 -12.64 13.51
N PRO A 110 -1.17 -12.57 14.47
CA PRO A 110 -0.92 -11.33 15.19
C PRO A 110 -0.46 -10.23 14.23
N GLU A 111 -1.05 -9.04 14.36
CA GLU A 111 -0.53 -7.85 13.69
C GLU A 111 0.88 -7.54 14.20
N ALA A 112 1.82 -7.32 13.29
CA ALA A 112 3.15 -6.84 13.62
C ALA A 112 3.07 -5.40 14.18
N PRO A 113 4.03 -4.99 15.05
CA PRO A 113 4.04 -3.63 15.59
C PRO A 113 3.97 -2.53 14.52
N GLU A 114 4.62 -2.74 13.38
CA GLU A 114 4.62 -1.81 12.24
C GLU A 114 3.21 -1.69 11.62
N THR A 115 2.52 -2.82 11.43
CA THR A 115 1.14 -2.88 10.94
C THR A 115 0.18 -2.16 11.89
N ILE A 116 0.33 -2.39 13.19
CA ILE A 116 -0.48 -1.71 14.22
C ILE A 116 -0.19 -0.20 14.17
N ASN A 117 1.07 0.20 14.26
CA ASN A 117 1.45 1.62 14.32
C ASN A 117 0.93 2.40 13.12
N TYR A 118 1.08 1.86 11.91
CA TYR A 118 0.57 2.52 10.70
C TYR A 118 -0.96 2.59 10.73
N THR A 119 -1.64 1.46 10.87
CA THR A 119 -3.08 1.41 10.70
C THR A 119 -3.83 2.17 11.79
N ARG A 120 -3.32 2.15 13.03
CA ARG A 120 -3.87 2.94 14.14
C ARG A 120 -3.62 4.43 13.92
N TYR A 121 -2.43 4.84 13.47
CA TYR A 121 -2.17 6.23 13.11
C TYR A 121 -3.18 6.76 12.07
N VAL A 122 -3.40 6.05 10.96
CA VAL A 122 -4.35 6.49 9.92
C VAL A 122 -5.77 6.59 10.45
N LEU A 123 -6.23 5.60 11.21
CA LEU A 123 -7.57 5.59 11.78
C LEU A 123 -7.74 6.69 12.84
N ASP A 124 -6.72 6.93 13.67
CA ASP A 124 -6.75 7.97 14.71
C ASP A 124 -6.81 9.37 14.08
N ILE A 125 -6.00 9.63 13.04
CA ILE A 125 -6.10 10.87 12.24
C ILE A 125 -7.49 10.98 11.61
N GLY A 126 -8.00 9.88 11.07
CA GLY A 126 -9.36 9.82 10.54
C GLY A 126 -10.41 10.19 11.58
N HIS A 127 -10.36 9.62 12.78
CA HIS A 127 -11.37 9.87 13.81
C HIS A 127 -11.27 11.27 14.41
N SER A 128 -10.06 11.80 14.60
CA SER A 128 -9.82 13.09 15.24
C SER A 128 -9.89 14.29 14.28
N GLY A 129 -9.61 14.08 12.99
CA GLY A 129 -9.56 15.12 11.97
C GLY A 129 -10.72 15.11 10.97
N ASP A 130 -10.58 15.93 9.94
CA ASP A 130 -11.54 16.04 8.84
C ASP A 130 -11.18 15.12 7.64
N ALA A 131 -11.88 15.29 6.51
CA ALA A 131 -11.64 14.48 5.32
C ALA A 131 -10.25 14.74 4.70
N LEU A 132 -9.73 15.96 4.78
CA LEU A 132 -8.42 16.32 4.26
C LEU A 132 -7.32 15.70 5.12
N ASP A 133 -7.45 15.75 6.44
CA ASP A 133 -6.51 15.11 7.37
C ASP A 133 -6.37 13.61 7.06
N LEU A 134 -7.51 12.91 6.91
CA LEU A 134 -7.52 11.49 6.57
C LEU A 134 -6.94 11.22 5.18
N LEU A 135 -7.29 12.03 4.17
CA LEU A 135 -6.70 11.91 2.83
C LEU A 135 -5.18 12.06 2.85
N VAL A 136 -4.65 13.01 3.62
CA VAL A 136 -3.21 13.21 3.77
C VAL A 136 -2.56 12.02 4.47
N ALA A 137 -3.19 11.43 5.49
CA ALA A 137 -2.67 10.23 6.17
C ALA A 137 -2.69 8.96 5.28
N LEU A 138 -3.66 8.84 4.37
CA LEU A 138 -3.76 7.74 3.41
C LEU A 138 -2.74 7.86 2.26
N MET A 139 -2.37 9.09 1.89
CA MET A 139 -1.62 9.41 0.67
C MET A 139 -0.27 8.70 0.52
N PRO A 140 0.58 8.56 1.57
CA PRO A 140 1.90 7.91 1.42
C PRO A 140 1.83 6.47 0.94
N CYS A 141 0.80 5.71 1.34
CA CYS A 141 0.61 4.33 0.91
C CYS A 141 0.34 4.30 -0.60
N VAL A 142 -0.74 4.95 -1.04
CA VAL A 142 -1.18 4.90 -2.45
C VAL A 142 -0.14 5.50 -3.40
N ALA A 143 0.36 6.69 -3.06
CA ALA A 143 1.28 7.40 -3.94
C ALA A 143 2.70 6.81 -3.88
N GLY A 144 3.11 6.27 -2.73
CA GLY A 144 4.38 5.55 -2.58
C GLY A 144 4.42 4.27 -3.41
N TYR A 145 3.38 3.44 -3.35
CA TYR A 145 3.30 2.23 -4.18
C TYR A 145 3.23 2.55 -5.68
N ALA A 146 2.55 3.63 -6.07
CA ALA A 146 2.57 4.09 -7.46
C ALA A 146 3.98 4.53 -7.91
N GLU A 147 4.73 5.21 -7.03
CA GLU A 147 6.11 5.62 -7.32
C GLU A 147 7.05 4.42 -7.40
N ILE A 148 6.93 3.47 -6.47
CA ILE A 148 7.68 2.21 -6.46
C ILE A 148 7.42 1.46 -7.75
N GLY A 149 6.15 1.16 -8.08
CA GLY A 149 5.80 0.38 -9.28
C GLY A 149 6.29 1.03 -10.57
N LEU A 150 6.07 2.34 -10.74
CA LEU A 150 6.58 3.07 -11.91
C LEU A 150 8.12 3.07 -11.97
N GLY A 151 8.78 3.20 -10.82
CA GLY A 151 10.23 3.13 -10.71
C GLY A 151 10.77 1.76 -11.09
N LEU A 152 10.18 0.69 -10.55
CA LEU A 152 10.57 -0.69 -10.86
C LEU A 152 10.39 -1.00 -12.34
N LEU A 153 9.26 -0.63 -12.96
CA LEU A 153 9.02 -0.87 -14.39
C LEU A 153 10.04 -0.17 -15.32
N GLN A 154 10.70 0.89 -14.84
CA GLN A 154 11.70 1.64 -15.60
C GLN A 154 13.14 1.30 -15.21
N HIS A 155 13.34 0.57 -14.11
CA HIS A 155 14.67 0.31 -13.58
C HIS A 155 15.35 -0.86 -14.32
N PRO A 156 16.58 -0.70 -14.82
CA PRO A 156 17.24 -1.70 -15.67
C PRO A 156 17.58 -3.01 -14.93
N ALA A 157 17.64 -3.00 -13.60
CA ALA A 157 17.84 -4.20 -12.80
C ALA A 157 16.55 -4.99 -12.55
N THR A 158 15.38 -4.45 -12.91
CA THR A 158 14.10 -5.14 -12.73
C THR A 158 13.99 -6.28 -13.72
N ARG A 159 13.81 -7.48 -13.18
CA ARG A 159 13.58 -8.71 -13.94
C ARG A 159 12.11 -9.04 -13.89
N LEU A 160 11.46 -9.07 -15.06
CA LEU A 160 10.08 -9.56 -15.20
C LEU A 160 10.05 -11.01 -15.69
N ASP A 161 11.04 -11.42 -16.49
CA ASP A 161 11.24 -12.80 -16.88
C ASP A 161 11.95 -13.58 -15.77
N ASP A 162 11.46 -14.79 -15.47
CA ASP A 162 11.98 -15.69 -14.43
C ASP A 162 12.07 -15.07 -13.01
N ASN A 163 11.28 -14.04 -12.73
CA ASN A 163 11.16 -13.46 -11.39
C ASN A 163 9.92 -14.03 -10.67
N PRO A 164 10.08 -14.70 -9.51
CA PRO A 164 8.95 -15.28 -8.77
C PRO A 164 7.95 -14.24 -8.26
N TYR A 165 8.32 -12.95 -8.26
CA TYR A 165 7.49 -11.84 -7.79
C TYR A 165 6.93 -10.97 -8.92
N ALA A 166 7.16 -11.35 -10.19
CA ALA A 166 6.82 -10.53 -11.35
C ALA A 166 5.33 -10.18 -11.45
N SER A 167 4.42 -11.06 -11.02
CA SER A 167 2.98 -10.77 -11.07
C SER A 167 2.49 -9.89 -9.93
N TRP A 168 3.33 -9.61 -8.93
CA TRP A 168 3.06 -8.62 -7.89
C TRP A 168 3.58 -7.22 -8.28
N ILE A 169 4.65 -7.14 -9.08
CA ILE A 169 5.18 -5.89 -9.67
C ILE A 169 4.20 -5.34 -10.72
#